data_AF-G2H2L4-F1
#
_entry.id   AF-G2H2L4-F1
#
_cell.length_a   1.000
_cell.length_b   1.000
_cell.length_c   1.000
_cell.angle_alpha   90.00
_cell.angle_beta   90.00
_cell.angle_gamma   90.00
#
_symmetry.space_group_name_H-M   'P 1'
#
loop_
_entity.id
_entity.type
_entity.pdbx_description
1 polymer ?
#
loop_
_entity_poly.entity_id
_entity_poly.type
_entity_poly.pdbx_seq_one_letter_code
_entity_poly.pdbx_strand_id
1 'polypeptide(L)'
;MTNDFATEGVLARAITGFNPRESQQKMAQAVREAIKAKQQLVVEAGTGTGKTFAYLVPALRAKCKIIISTGSKALQDQLYGRDLPTIVRAIDFKGQLALLKGRSNYLCLERLAQQLLVGNQQTDNILKELSYLRRWSSTTRDGDINTCVKIAEDSLIWPLVTSTHDNC
;
A
#
# COMPACT_ATOMS: atom_id res chain seq x y z
N MET A 1 4.58 5.91 -28.69
CA MET A 1 4.68 4.87 -27.64
C MET A 1 5.71 5.33 -26.65
N THR A 2 5.34 5.62 -25.40
CA THR A 2 6.31 5.91 -24.36
C THR A 2 6.97 4.59 -23.99
N ASN A 3 8.18 4.32 -24.46
CA ASN A 3 8.91 3.12 -24.08
C ASN A 3 9.53 3.36 -22.70
N ASP A 4 8.67 3.43 -21.67
CA ASP A 4 9.05 3.76 -20.28
C ASP A 4 10.19 2.85 -19.78
N PHE A 5 10.30 1.63 -20.32
CA PHE A 5 11.27 0.59 -19.99
C PHE A 5 12.46 0.48 -20.96
N ALA A 6 12.59 1.36 -21.96
CA ALA A 6 13.76 1.38 -22.84
C ALA A 6 15.03 1.77 -22.09
N THR A 7 16.20 1.52 -22.70
CA THR A 7 17.51 2.00 -22.22
C THR A 7 17.54 3.51 -22.00
N GLU A 8 16.86 4.26 -22.86
CA GLU A 8 16.68 5.71 -22.74
C GLU A 8 15.28 6.10 -22.24
N GLY A 9 14.56 5.14 -21.66
CA GLY A 9 13.20 5.30 -21.18
C GLY A 9 13.12 6.15 -19.91
N VAL A 10 11.90 6.54 -19.56
CA VAL A 10 11.62 7.37 -18.38
C VAL A 10 12.14 6.71 -17.10
N LEU A 11 12.03 5.39 -16.97
CA LEU A 11 12.52 4.68 -15.79
C LEU A 11 14.06 4.65 -15.73
N ALA A 12 14.74 4.48 -16.85
CA ALA A 12 16.20 4.47 -16.91
C ALA A 12 16.80 5.83 -16.50
N ARG A 13 16.13 6.92 -16.84
CA ARG A 13 16.54 8.28 -16.46
C ARG A 13 16.23 8.60 -15.00
N ALA A 14 15.13 8.10 -14.47
CA ALA A 14 14.65 8.45 -13.14
C ALA A 14 15.17 7.54 -12.02
N ILE A 15 15.59 6.32 -12.33
CA ILE A 15 15.96 5.30 -11.35
C ILE A 15 17.40 4.88 -11.56
N THR A 16 18.28 5.28 -10.64
CA THR A 16 19.70 4.89 -10.66
C THR A 16 19.85 3.37 -10.64
N GLY A 17 20.65 2.83 -11.56
CA GLY A 17 20.88 1.38 -11.67
C GLY A 17 19.73 0.60 -12.31
N PHE A 18 18.72 1.28 -12.88
CA PHE A 18 17.71 0.60 -13.68
C PHE A 18 18.33 0.02 -14.94
N ASN A 19 18.17 -1.30 -15.11
CA ASN A 19 18.59 -2.01 -16.31
C ASN A 19 17.34 -2.59 -17.01
N PRO A 20 17.03 -2.16 -18.24
CA PRO A 20 15.97 -2.73 -19.05
C PRO A 20 16.07 -4.25 -19.17
N ARG A 21 14.94 -4.94 -19.09
CA ARG A 21 14.84 -6.38 -19.32
C ARG A 21 13.76 -6.67 -20.33
N GLU A 22 14.06 -7.52 -21.31
CA GLU A 22 13.11 -7.88 -22.37
C GLU A 22 11.83 -8.51 -21.79
N SER A 23 11.96 -9.38 -20.78
CA SER A 23 10.82 -9.98 -20.08
C SER A 23 9.92 -8.95 -19.41
N GLN A 24 10.51 -7.91 -18.80
CA GLN A 24 9.78 -6.80 -18.19
C GLN A 24 9.01 -6.00 -19.25
N GLN A 25 9.64 -5.72 -20.39
CA GLN A 25 9.02 -5.01 -21.51
C GLN A 25 7.87 -5.81 -22.12
N LYS A 26 8.07 -7.11 -22.36
CA LYS A 26 7.02 -8.04 -22.86
C LYS A 26 5.82 -8.07 -21.92
N MET A 27 6.06 -8.22 -20.61
CA MET A 27 4.99 -8.21 -19.61
C MET A 27 4.25 -6.86 -19.59
N ALA A 28 4.98 -5.74 -19.57
CA ALA A 28 4.36 -4.41 -19.56
C ALA A 28 3.51 -4.16 -20.80
N GLN A 29 3.98 -4.62 -21.96
CA GLN A 29 3.26 -4.53 -23.22
C GLN A 29 1.98 -5.38 -23.20
N ALA A 30 2.05 -6.62 -22.73
CA ALA A 30 0.88 -7.49 -22.59
C ALA A 30 -0.16 -6.90 -21.62
N VAL A 31 0.28 -6.37 -20.46
CA VAL A 31 -0.61 -5.72 -19.49
C VAL A 31 -1.30 -4.50 -20.10
N ARG A 32 -0.56 -3.66 -20.84
CA ARG A 32 -1.11 -2.50 -21.54
C ARG A 32 -2.19 -2.89 -22.54
N GLU A 33 -1.95 -3.92 -23.34
CA GLU A 33 -2.90 -4.44 -24.31
C GLU A 33 -4.15 -5.00 -23.64
N ALA A 34 -3.99 -5.81 -22.59
CA ALA A 34 -5.08 -6.38 -21.81
C ALA A 34 -5.98 -5.30 -21.20
N ILE A 35 -5.40 -4.25 -20.61
CA ILE A 35 -6.16 -3.10 -20.08
C ILE A 35 -6.92 -2.39 -21.20
N LYS A 36 -6.26 -2.11 -22.34
CA LYS A 36 -6.86 -1.41 -23.48
C LYS A 36 -8.01 -2.22 -24.09
N ALA A 37 -7.83 -3.53 -24.24
CA ALA A 37 -8.80 -4.45 -24.82
C ALA A 37 -9.88 -4.90 -23.81
N LYS A 38 -9.72 -4.58 -22.52
CA LYS A 38 -10.55 -5.08 -21.41
C LYS A 38 -10.62 -6.61 -21.36
N GLN A 39 -9.49 -7.26 -21.55
CA GLN A 39 -9.35 -8.71 -21.58
C GLN A 39 -8.60 -9.24 -20.36
N GLN A 40 -8.82 -10.52 -20.05
CA GLN A 40 -8.07 -11.23 -19.02
C GLN A 40 -6.68 -11.59 -19.56
N LEU A 41 -5.66 -11.44 -18.71
CA LEU A 41 -4.29 -11.82 -19.01
C LEU A 41 -3.72 -12.59 -17.82
N VAL A 42 -3.13 -13.75 -18.10
CA VAL A 42 -2.36 -14.52 -17.12
C VAL A 42 -0.89 -14.44 -17.54
N VAL A 43 -0.04 -14.03 -16.60
CA VAL A 43 1.41 -13.95 -16.83
C VAL A 43 2.12 -14.70 -15.72
N GLU A 44 2.94 -15.68 -16.10
CA GLU A 44 3.92 -16.26 -15.20
C GLU A 44 5.23 -15.46 -15.30
N ALA A 45 5.69 -14.93 -14.17
CA ALA A 45 6.91 -14.14 -14.11
C ALA A 45 7.75 -14.57 -12.92
N GLY A 46 8.97 -15.04 -13.20
CA GLY A 46 9.94 -15.42 -12.17
C GLY A 46 10.32 -14.28 -11.24
N THR A 47 10.98 -14.60 -10.12
CA THR A 47 11.58 -13.59 -9.23
C THR A 47 12.65 -12.78 -9.99
N GLY A 48 12.86 -11.52 -9.59
CA GLY A 48 13.85 -10.65 -10.24
C GLY A 48 13.46 -10.10 -11.63
N THR A 49 12.38 -10.56 -12.25
CA THR A 49 11.90 -10.07 -13.57
C THR A 49 11.49 -8.60 -13.59
N GLY A 50 11.30 -7.97 -12.43
CA GLY A 50 10.76 -6.61 -12.34
C GLY A 50 9.24 -6.55 -12.55
N LYS A 51 8.53 -7.64 -12.24
CA LYS A 51 7.06 -7.80 -12.37
C LYS A 51 6.26 -6.62 -11.82
N THR A 52 6.67 -6.07 -10.66
CA THR A 52 5.96 -4.97 -10.01
C THR A 52 5.88 -3.75 -10.91
N PHE A 53 7.01 -3.33 -11.49
CA PHE A 53 7.02 -2.17 -12.37
C PHE A 53 6.29 -2.48 -13.69
N ALA A 54 6.45 -3.71 -14.19
CA ALA A 54 5.84 -4.14 -15.45
C ALA A 54 4.31 -4.01 -15.44
N TYR A 55 3.62 -4.25 -14.31
CA TYR A 55 2.18 -3.97 -14.23
C TYR A 55 1.85 -2.54 -13.77
N LEU A 56 2.69 -1.91 -12.92
CA LEU A 56 2.41 -0.58 -12.37
C LEU A 56 2.42 0.51 -13.43
N VAL A 57 3.43 0.53 -14.29
CA VAL A 57 3.58 1.57 -15.31
C VAL A 57 2.39 1.60 -16.27
N PRO A 58 2.02 0.50 -16.96
CA PRO A 58 0.85 0.53 -17.84
C PRO A 58 -0.46 0.79 -17.09
N ALA A 59 -0.61 0.32 -15.85
CA ALA A 59 -1.76 0.64 -15.01
C ALA A 59 -1.91 2.14 -14.74
N LEU A 60 -0.83 2.82 -14.33
CA LEU A 60 -0.85 4.26 -14.05
C LEU A 60 -1.01 5.10 -15.33
N ARG A 61 -0.52 4.60 -16.48
CA ARG A 61 -0.70 5.24 -17.78
C ARG A 61 -2.10 5.06 -18.37
N ALA A 62 -2.89 4.09 -17.88
CA ALA A 62 -4.20 3.75 -18.45
C ALA A 62 -5.29 4.82 -18.28
N LYS A 63 -5.06 5.85 -17.44
CA LYS A 63 -6.00 6.95 -17.17
C LYS A 63 -7.42 6.47 -16.79
N CYS A 64 -7.50 5.32 -16.12
CA CYS A 64 -8.74 4.76 -15.58
C CYS A 64 -8.54 4.34 -14.13
N LYS A 65 -9.63 3.98 -13.44
CA LYS A 65 -9.56 3.45 -12.08
C LYS A 65 -8.97 2.04 -12.13
N ILE A 66 -7.86 1.83 -11.43
CA ILE A 66 -7.18 0.52 -11.32
C ILE A 66 -7.22 0.07 -9.86
N ILE A 67 -7.50 -1.21 -9.65
CA ILE A 67 -7.34 -1.90 -8.37
C ILE A 67 -6.19 -2.88 -8.52
N ILE A 68 -5.23 -2.83 -7.61
CA ILE A 68 -4.12 -3.77 -7.54
C ILE A 68 -4.30 -4.59 -6.26
N SER A 69 -4.37 -5.91 -6.42
CA SER A 69 -4.45 -6.85 -5.30
C SER A 69 -3.16 -7.65 -5.20
N THR A 70 -2.72 -7.92 -3.97
CA THR A 70 -1.49 -8.67 -3.67
C THR A 70 -1.80 -9.79 -2.68
N GLY A 71 -0.97 -10.83 -2.66
CA GLY A 71 -1.23 -12.02 -1.84
C GLY A 71 -1.14 -11.84 -0.32
N SER A 72 -0.52 -10.76 0.17
CA SER A 72 -0.41 -10.49 1.62
C SER A 72 -0.38 -8.99 1.92
N LYS A 73 -0.68 -8.63 3.18
CA LYS A 73 -0.58 -7.26 3.70
C LYS A 73 0.84 -6.71 3.60
N ALA A 74 1.86 -7.52 3.91
CA ALA A 74 3.25 -7.13 3.80
C ALA A 74 3.66 -6.79 2.34
N LEU A 75 3.19 -7.57 1.36
CA LEU A 75 3.41 -7.27 -0.05
C LEU A 75 2.68 -5.98 -0.47
N GLN A 76 1.48 -5.75 0.07
CA GLN A 76 0.72 -4.52 -0.17
C GLN A 76 1.46 -3.30 0.39
N ASP A 77 2.02 -3.40 1.60
CA ASP A 77 2.76 -2.33 2.26
C ASP A 77 4.08 -2.03 1.55
N GLN A 78 4.80 -3.06 1.09
CA GLN A 78 5.97 -2.88 0.25
C GLN A 78 5.61 -2.16 -1.05
N LEU A 79 4.54 -2.60 -1.71
CA LEU A 79 4.07 -1.98 -2.95
C LEU A 79 3.72 -0.51 -2.74
N TYR A 80 2.92 -0.19 -1.73
CA TYR A 80 2.41 1.15 -1.50
C TYR A 80 3.47 2.11 -0.92
N GLY A 81 4.32 1.63 -0.02
CA GLY A 81 5.33 2.44 0.68
C GLY A 81 6.65 2.61 -0.07
N ARG A 82 7.00 1.70 -0.99
CA ARG A 82 8.31 1.71 -1.67
C ARG A 82 8.21 1.70 -3.19
N ASP A 83 7.54 0.70 -3.75
CA ASP A 83 7.58 0.47 -5.21
C ASP A 83 6.74 1.51 -5.96
N LEU A 84 5.52 1.78 -5.50
CA LEU A 84 4.60 2.74 -6.09
C LEU A 84 5.11 4.18 -6.05
N PRO A 85 5.64 4.73 -4.93
CA PRO A 85 6.22 6.08 -4.92
C PRO A 85 7.39 6.24 -5.89
N THR A 86 8.18 5.18 -6.08
CA THR A 86 9.29 5.18 -7.04
C THR A 86 8.78 5.36 -8.47
N ILE A 87 7.79 4.57 -8.88
CA ILE A 87 7.18 4.70 -10.22
C ILE A 87 6.46 6.03 -10.39
N VAL A 88 5.67 6.45 -9.39
CA VAL A 88 4.89 7.70 -9.43
C VAL A 88 5.78 8.91 -9.67
N ARG A 89 6.93 8.98 -8.97
CA ARG A 89 7.94 10.02 -9.23
C ARG A 89 8.56 9.87 -10.61
N ALA A 90 8.94 8.67 -11.00
CA ALA A 90 9.61 8.43 -12.29
C ALA A 90 8.76 8.88 -13.48
N ILE A 91 7.46 8.53 -13.50
CA ILE A 91 6.57 8.81 -14.63
C ILE A 91 5.79 10.13 -14.52
N ASP A 92 6.08 10.91 -13.47
CA ASP A 92 5.36 12.12 -13.06
C ASP A 92 3.83 11.92 -12.97
N PHE A 93 3.41 10.86 -12.28
CA PHE A 93 1.99 10.54 -12.13
C PHE A 93 1.30 11.53 -11.16
N LYS A 94 0.18 12.11 -11.60
CA LYS A 94 -0.60 13.11 -10.83
C LYS A 94 -1.96 12.62 -10.34
N GLY A 95 -2.28 11.34 -10.53
CA GLY A 95 -3.55 10.79 -10.07
C GLY A 95 -3.58 10.48 -8.57
N GLN A 96 -4.76 10.14 -8.08
CA GLN A 96 -4.98 9.76 -6.69
C GLN A 96 -4.52 8.32 -6.44
N LEU A 97 -3.92 8.10 -5.27
CA LEU A 97 -3.47 6.79 -4.79
C LEU A 97 -4.07 6.59 -3.41
N ALA A 98 -4.53 5.36 -3.14
CA ALA A 98 -5.07 4.98 -1.85
C ALA A 98 -4.68 3.54 -1.52
N LEU A 99 -4.47 3.28 -0.23
CA LEU A 99 -4.23 1.96 0.32
C LEU A 99 -5.55 1.47 0.95
N LEU A 100 -6.00 0.28 0.56
CA LEU A 100 -7.22 -0.32 1.08
C LEU A 100 -6.89 -1.60 1.86
N LYS A 101 -7.18 -1.58 3.16
CA LYS A 101 -7.08 -2.72 4.08
C LYS A 101 -8.42 -2.97 4.76
N GLY A 102 -8.56 -4.11 5.45
CA GLY A 102 -9.73 -4.36 6.29
C GLY A 102 -9.80 -3.39 7.48
N ARG A 103 -11.01 -3.11 7.99
CA ARG A 103 -11.27 -2.16 9.10
C ARG A 103 -10.39 -2.39 10.34
N SER A 104 -10.04 -3.64 10.63
CA SER A 104 -9.19 -4.02 11.76
C SER A 104 -7.74 -3.54 11.65
N ASN A 105 -7.35 -3.00 10.50
CA ASN A 105 -6.02 -2.44 10.26
C ASN A 105 -5.99 -0.91 10.46
N TYR A 106 -7.12 -0.32 10.83
CA TYR A 106 -7.22 1.11 11.08
C TYR A 106 -7.72 1.38 12.50
N LEU A 107 -7.16 2.41 13.10
CA LEU A 107 -7.62 2.92 14.38
C LEU A 107 -9.05 3.43 14.26
N CYS A 108 -9.94 2.93 15.11
CA CYS A 108 -11.30 3.41 15.23
C CYS A 108 -11.36 4.49 16.30
N LEU A 109 -11.58 5.74 15.89
CA LEU A 109 -11.61 6.89 16.80
C LEU A 109 -12.70 6.78 17.87
N GLU A 110 -13.86 6.22 17.51
CA GLU A 110 -14.96 6.02 18.45
C GLU A 110 -14.61 4.99 19.52
N ARG A 111 -14.05 3.85 19.12
CA ARG A 111 -13.60 2.82 20.08
C ARG A 111 -12.45 3.32 20.96
N LEU A 112 -11.51 4.08 20.39
CA LEU A 112 -10.47 4.75 21.18
C LEU A 112 -11.09 5.68 22.24
N ALA A 113 -12.08 6.48 21.87
CA ALA A 113 -12.77 7.36 22.81
C ALA A 113 -13.50 6.58 23.92
N GLN A 114 -14.19 5.49 23.58
CA GLN A 114 -14.84 4.61 24.55
C GLN A 114 -13.84 4.03 25.56
N GLN A 115 -12.70 3.54 25.10
CA GLN A 115 -11.66 2.98 25.99
C GLN A 115 -11.03 4.05 26.90
N LEU A 116 -10.90 5.29 26.43
CA LEU A 116 -10.43 6.41 27.25
C LEU A 116 -11.41 6.80 28.37
N LEU A 117 -12.71 6.59 28.19
CA LEU A 117 -13.72 6.83 29.22
C LEU A 117 -13.73 5.74 30.31
N VAL A 118 -13.45 4.49 29.93
CA VAL A 118 -13.46 3.32 30.84
C VAL A 118 -12.11 3.10 31.54
N GLY A 119 -11.09 3.92 31.24
CA GLY A 119 -9.67 3.71 31.58
C GLY A 119 -9.37 3.27 33.02
N ASN A 120 -10.18 3.66 34.01
CA ASN A 120 -9.98 3.28 35.42
C ASN A 120 -10.09 1.76 35.71
N GLN A 121 -10.57 0.94 34.76
CA GLN A 121 -10.67 -0.51 34.89
C GLN A 121 -9.57 -1.28 34.15
N GLN A 122 -8.61 -0.59 33.53
CA GLN A 122 -7.57 -1.20 32.71
C GLN A 122 -6.24 -1.35 33.46
N THR A 123 -5.37 -2.21 32.95
CA THR A 123 -4.01 -2.37 33.48
C THR A 123 -3.12 -1.16 33.15
N ASP A 124 -2.09 -0.92 33.96
CA ASP A 124 -1.13 0.18 33.76
C ASP A 124 -0.51 0.19 32.36
N ASN A 125 -0.31 -0.98 31.74
CA ASN A 125 0.24 -1.08 30.40
C ASN A 125 -0.75 -0.55 29.35
N ILE A 126 -2.01 -0.99 29.40
CA ILE A 126 -3.07 -0.56 28.50
C ILE A 126 -3.31 0.95 28.62
N LEU A 127 -3.25 1.50 29.83
CA LEU A 127 -3.38 2.94 30.07
C LEU A 127 -2.28 3.77 29.39
N LYS A 128 -1.03 3.28 29.40
CA LYS A 128 0.10 3.91 28.71
C LYS A 128 -0.09 3.87 27.19
N GLU A 129 -0.51 2.73 26.66
CA GLU A 129 -0.79 2.54 25.23
C GLU A 129 -1.95 3.43 24.76
N LEU A 130 -3.06 3.50 25.51
CA LEU A 130 -4.19 4.41 25.24
C LEU A 130 -3.77 5.87 25.20
N SER A 131 -2.97 6.30 26.19
CA SER A 131 -2.44 7.67 26.25
C SER A 131 -1.52 7.99 25.07
N TYR A 132 -0.77 7.00 24.60
CA TYR A 132 0.03 7.13 23.39
C TYR A 132 -0.85 7.18 22.12
N LEU A 133 -1.80 6.26 21.98
CA LEU A 133 -2.72 6.20 20.82
C LEU A 133 -3.54 7.46 20.65
N ARG A 134 -3.98 8.08 21.75
CA ARG A 134 -4.65 9.39 21.73
C ARG A 134 -3.80 10.48 21.12
N ARG A 135 -2.48 10.48 21.37
CA ARG A 135 -1.56 11.43 20.75
C ARG A 135 -1.31 11.05 19.29
N TRP A 136 -1.06 9.77 19.04
CA TRP A 136 -0.77 9.27 17.71
C TRP A 136 -1.93 9.49 16.72
N SER A 137 -3.19 9.36 17.16
CA SER A 137 -4.38 9.60 16.35
C SER A 137 -4.47 11.01 15.78
N SER A 138 -3.86 12.00 16.45
CA SER A 138 -3.77 13.38 15.97
C SER A 138 -2.61 13.63 14.98
N THR A 139 -1.67 12.67 14.87
CA THR A 139 -0.47 12.78 14.02
C THR A 139 -0.51 11.90 12.78
N THR A 140 -1.25 10.79 12.83
CA THR A 140 -1.41 9.88 11.70
C THR A 140 -2.33 10.49 10.63
N ARG A 141 -2.06 10.20 9.36
CA ARG A 141 -2.85 10.70 8.23
C ARG A 141 -4.02 9.78 7.89
N ASP A 142 -3.83 8.48 8.00
CA ASP A 142 -4.76 7.45 7.53
C ASP A 142 -5.22 6.51 8.65
N GLY A 143 -4.60 6.57 9.83
CA GLY A 143 -4.94 5.71 10.95
C GLY A 143 -4.48 4.26 10.77
N ASP A 144 -3.61 3.97 9.80
CA ASP A 144 -3.07 2.63 9.57
C ASP A 144 -2.19 2.20 10.75
N ILE A 145 -2.62 1.18 11.48
CA ILE A 145 -1.94 0.73 12.69
C ILE A 145 -0.53 0.19 12.41
N ASN A 146 -0.24 -0.25 11.18
CA ASN A 146 1.12 -0.69 10.82
C ASN A 146 2.15 0.44 10.84
N THR A 147 1.70 1.70 10.77
CA THR A 147 2.59 2.86 10.89
C THR A 147 2.84 3.26 12.36
N CYS A 148 2.16 2.61 13.30
CA CYS A 148 2.25 2.86 14.73
C CYS A 148 3.37 2.03 15.40
N VAL A 149 4.63 2.38 15.15
CA VAL A 149 5.80 1.58 15.57
C VAL A 149 6.07 1.48 17.08
N LYS A 150 5.39 2.27 17.93
CA LYS A 150 5.66 2.27 19.40
C LYS A 150 4.82 1.26 20.18
N ILE A 151 3.79 0.69 19.58
CA ILE A 151 2.97 -0.35 20.19
C ILE A 151 3.27 -1.65 19.47
N ALA A 152 3.47 -2.73 20.22
CA ALA A 152 3.74 -4.04 19.66
C ALA A 152 2.55 -4.52 18.80
N GLU A 153 2.82 -5.20 17.70
CA GLU A 153 1.78 -5.68 16.77
C GLU A 153 0.81 -6.67 17.42
N ASP A 154 1.26 -7.41 18.43
CA ASP A 154 0.50 -8.39 19.21
C ASP A 154 -0.14 -7.81 20.48
N SER A 155 -0.04 -6.49 20.69
CA SER A 155 -0.62 -5.84 21.86
C SER A 155 -2.14 -6.05 21.94
N LEU A 156 -2.60 -6.38 23.15
CA LEU A 156 -4.02 -6.58 23.47
C LEU A 156 -4.86 -5.31 23.30
N ILE A 157 -4.23 -4.14 23.11
CA ILE A 157 -4.93 -2.89 22.83
C ILE A 157 -5.63 -2.90 21.47
N TRP A 158 -5.07 -3.57 20.45
CA TRP A 158 -5.57 -3.44 19.08
C TRP A 158 -7.02 -3.88 18.89
N PRO A 159 -7.47 -5.04 19.40
CA PRO A 159 -8.89 -5.42 19.35
C PRO A 159 -9.82 -4.44 20.09
N LEU A 160 -9.30 -3.71 21.08
CA LEU A 160 -10.08 -2.73 21.85
C LEU A 160 -10.29 -1.42 21.08
N VAL A 161 -9.33 -1.03 20.24
CA VAL A 161 -9.32 0.28 19.54
C VAL A 161 -9.50 0.20 18.03
N THR A 162 -9.65 -1.00 17.46
CA THR A 162 -9.94 -1.22 16.03
C THR A 162 -11.34 -1.80 15.83
N SER A 163 -11.90 -1.61 14.62
CA SER A 163 -13.22 -2.12 14.27
C SER A 163 -13.13 -3.43 13.49
N THR A 164 -14.00 -4.38 13.84
CA THR A 164 -14.29 -5.62 13.12
C THR A 164 -15.76 -5.65 12.72
N HIS A 165 -16.18 -6.68 11.99
CA HIS A 165 -17.60 -6.89 11.68
C HIS A 165 -18.44 -7.17 12.94
N ASP A 166 -17.82 -7.73 13.98
CA ASP A 166 -18.55 -8.22 15.16
C ASP A 166 -18.66 -7.16 16.27
N ASN A 167 -17.88 -6.08 16.18
CA ASN A 167 -17.78 -5.06 17.22
C ASN A 167 -18.23 -3.65 16.76
N CYS A 168 -18.76 -3.52 15.53
CA CYS A 168 -19.30 -2.30 14.96
C CYS A 168 -20.25 -2.54 13.78
#